data_AF-A0A8J5VUG9-F1
#
_entry.id   AF-A0A8J5VUG9-F1
#
_cell.length_a   1.000
_cell.length_b   1.000
_cell.length_c   1.000
_cell.angle_alpha   90.00
_cell.angle_beta   90.00
_cell.angle_gamma   90.00
#
_symmetry.space_group_name_H-M   'P 1'
#
loop_
_entity.id
_entity.type
_entity.pdbx_description
1 polymer ?
#
loop_
_entity_poly.entity_id
_entity_poly.type
_entity_poly.pdbx_seq_one_letter_code
_entity_poly.pdbx_strand_id
1 'polypeptide(L)'
;QFLNIVISGDNSGRLLKYDPKNNKVQVLASGLCFPNGLVMSSDGSYLLLAETTTGKILRYWLKTPKASTIEEVAQLPGFPDNIKMSPRGGFWVGIHAKRGKIAEWSISYPWLRKLVLKIPAERIQRISSLMTGFGRQVIALRLSEDGKIMEVMSVHGAARKVFKSISEVEERDGSLWIGSVLSPFLGLYRL
;
A
#
# COMPACT_ATOMS: atom_id res chain seq x y z
N GLN A 1 -10.73 11.38 0.99
CA GLN A 1 -9.97 11.15 2.24
C GLN A 1 -8.53 10.71 1.95
N PHE A 2 -8.31 9.62 1.19
CA PHE A 2 -6.97 9.13 0.76
C PHE A 2 -5.99 10.24 0.31
N LEU A 3 -6.37 11.02 -0.72
CA LEU A 3 -5.52 12.09 -1.27
C LEU A 3 -5.10 13.14 -0.24
N ASN A 4 -5.97 13.48 0.71
CA ASN A 4 -5.65 14.48 1.73
C ASN A 4 -4.60 13.97 2.70
N ILE A 5 -4.70 12.72 3.16
CA ILE A 5 -3.74 12.08 4.07
C ILE A 5 -2.36 11.97 3.40
N VAL A 6 -2.34 11.57 2.13
CA VAL A 6 -1.09 11.45 1.35
C VAL A 6 -0.44 12.82 1.14
N ILE A 7 -1.21 13.84 0.76
CA ILE A 7 -0.66 15.18 0.48
C ILE A 7 -0.25 15.89 1.78
N SER A 8 -1.00 15.73 2.88
CA SER A 8 -0.64 16.33 4.17
C SER A 8 0.63 15.72 4.76
N GLY A 9 0.98 14.48 4.37
CA GLY A 9 2.08 13.75 4.97
C GLY A 9 1.77 13.36 6.41
N ASP A 10 0.50 13.04 6.69
CA ASP A 10 0.09 12.59 8.02
C ASP A 10 0.90 11.36 8.44
N ASN A 11 1.48 11.43 9.63
CA ASN A 11 2.31 10.39 10.23
C ASN A 11 1.75 9.93 11.59
N SER A 12 0.45 10.11 11.83
CA SER A 12 -0.19 9.73 13.08
C SER A 12 -0.46 8.22 13.21
N GLY A 13 -0.12 7.45 12.18
CA GLY A 13 -0.34 6.01 12.10
C GLY A 13 0.43 5.22 13.17
N ARG A 14 -0.14 4.07 13.56
CA ARG A 14 0.37 3.21 14.63
C ARG A 14 0.26 1.73 14.27
N LEU A 15 1.22 0.94 14.73
CA LEU A 15 1.11 -0.52 14.82
C LEU A 15 0.69 -0.88 16.25
N LEU A 16 -0.42 -1.60 16.38
CA LEU A 16 -0.99 -1.98 17.66
C LEU A 16 -0.97 -3.50 17.82
N LYS A 17 -0.69 -3.96 19.04
CA LYS A 17 -0.86 -5.35 19.46
C LYS A 17 -2.01 -5.42 20.45
N TYR A 18 -2.95 -6.32 20.20
CA TYR A 18 -4.01 -6.64 21.14
C TYR A 18 -3.76 -8.02 21.74
N ASP A 19 -3.82 -8.12 23.06
CA ASP A 19 -3.75 -9.38 23.81
C ASP A 19 -5.15 -9.73 24.35
N PRO A 20 -5.82 -10.74 23.76
CA PRO A 20 -7.17 -11.11 24.17
C PRO A 20 -7.23 -11.77 25.55
N LYS A 21 -6.10 -12.25 26.12
CA LYS A 21 -6.11 -12.91 27.44
C LYS A 21 -6.30 -11.92 28.58
N ASN A 22 -5.80 -10.70 28.42
CA ASN A 22 -5.85 -9.65 29.45
C ASN A 22 -6.52 -8.36 28.96
N ASN A 23 -7.10 -8.37 27.75
CA ASN A 23 -7.76 -7.23 27.12
C ASN A 23 -6.88 -5.97 27.00
N LYS A 24 -5.56 -6.14 26.80
CA LYS A 24 -4.63 -5.02 26.68
C LYS A 24 -4.29 -4.70 25.23
N VAL A 25 -4.22 -3.41 24.92
CA VAL A 25 -3.66 -2.90 23.67
C VAL A 25 -2.31 -2.24 23.96
N GLN A 26 -1.29 -2.61 23.19
CA GLN A 26 0.04 -2.01 23.24
C GLN A 26 0.35 -1.33 21.91
N VAL A 27 0.90 -0.12 21.97
CA VAL A 27 1.48 0.53 20.79
C VAL A 27 2.88 -0.05 20.57
N LEU A 28 3.07 -0.77 19.46
CA LEU A 28 4.36 -1.36 19.09
C LEU A 28 5.23 -0.37 18.29
N ALA A 29 4.59 0.47 17.48
CA ALA A 29 5.22 1.56 16.75
C ALA A 29 4.22 2.70 16.51
N SER A 30 4.74 3.92 16.42
CA SER A 30 4.01 5.14 16.08
C SER A 30 4.80 5.97 15.08
N GLY A 31 4.22 7.04 14.53
CA GLY A 31 4.90 7.88 13.54
C GLY A 31 4.82 7.33 12.11
N LEU A 32 3.94 6.34 11.86
CA LEU A 32 3.81 5.69 10.56
C LEU A 32 2.95 6.53 9.61
N CYS A 33 3.39 6.67 8.37
CA CYS A 33 2.73 7.48 7.34
C CYS A 33 1.65 6.68 6.61
N PHE A 34 0.45 6.64 7.19
CA PHE A 34 -0.71 5.92 6.65
C PHE A 34 -0.45 4.40 6.43
N PRO A 35 -0.17 3.64 7.50
CA PRO A 35 0.05 2.19 7.43
C PRO A 35 -1.27 1.46 7.14
N ASN A 36 -1.47 0.96 5.91
CA ASN A 36 -2.72 0.27 5.52
C ASN A 36 -2.61 -1.25 5.66
N GLY A 37 -1.60 -1.85 5.02
CA GLY A 37 -1.41 -3.29 5.03
C GLY A 37 -0.56 -3.79 6.19
N LEU A 38 -0.91 -4.95 6.73
CA LEU A 38 -0.18 -5.67 7.76
C LEU A 38 -0.23 -7.17 7.49
N VAL A 39 0.92 -7.84 7.54
CA VAL A 39 1.00 -9.30 7.47
C VAL A 39 2.12 -9.82 8.36
N MET A 40 1.94 -11.02 8.91
CA MET A 40 2.98 -11.70 9.69
C MET A 40 3.79 -12.65 8.81
N SER A 41 5.09 -12.79 9.09
CA SER A 41 5.90 -13.83 8.48
C SER A 41 5.42 -15.23 8.88
N SER A 42 5.73 -16.23 8.07
CA SER A 42 5.31 -17.63 8.29
C SER A 42 5.80 -18.21 9.63
N ASP A 43 6.99 -17.80 10.09
CA ASP A 43 7.62 -18.19 11.35
C ASP A 43 7.28 -17.27 12.55
N GLY A 44 6.51 -16.21 12.29
CA GLY A 44 6.17 -15.16 13.26
C GLY A 44 7.38 -14.42 13.84
N SER A 45 8.49 -14.34 13.10
CA SER A 45 9.68 -13.58 13.51
C SER A 45 9.57 -12.08 13.20
N TYR A 46 8.77 -11.68 12.21
CA TYR A 46 8.54 -10.27 11.87
C TYR A 46 7.12 -10.00 11.32
N LEU A 47 6.76 -8.72 11.24
CA LEU A 47 5.59 -8.21 10.54
C LEU A 47 6.06 -7.37 9.34
N LEU A 48 5.33 -7.42 8.23
CA LEU A 48 5.46 -6.43 7.16
C LEU A 48 4.31 -5.44 7.21
N LEU A 49 4.62 -4.17 7.00
CA LEU A 49 3.65 -3.09 6.90
C LEU A 49 3.75 -2.40 5.55
N ALA A 50 2.61 -2.08 4.95
CA ALA A 50 2.54 -1.20 3.78
C ALA A 50 2.31 0.23 4.26
N GLU A 51 3.34 1.05 4.16
CA GLU A 51 3.25 2.47 4.46
C GLU A 51 2.83 3.22 3.20
N THR A 52 1.54 3.55 3.12
CA THR A 52 0.88 4.03 1.90
C THR A 52 1.53 5.31 1.41
N THR A 53 1.60 6.34 2.26
CA THR A 53 2.00 7.69 1.86
C THR A 53 3.44 7.75 1.32
N THR A 54 4.37 7.01 1.94
CA THR A 54 5.77 6.93 1.47
C THR A 54 5.96 5.84 0.41
N GLY A 55 4.94 5.01 0.22
CA GLY A 55 4.88 3.79 -0.58
C GLY A 55 6.01 2.81 -0.33
N LYS A 56 6.34 2.62 0.94
CA LYS A 56 7.36 1.68 1.42
C LYS A 56 6.72 0.41 1.96
N ILE A 57 7.45 -0.69 1.88
CA ILE A 57 7.21 -1.86 2.70
C ILE A 57 8.22 -1.83 3.85
N LEU A 58 7.70 -1.79 5.07
CA LEU A 58 8.47 -1.77 6.30
C LEU A 58 8.43 -3.15 6.96
N ARG A 59 9.51 -3.55 7.61
CA ARG A 59 9.58 -4.75 8.43
C ARG A 59 9.73 -4.36 9.90
N TYR A 60 8.83 -4.86 10.74
CA TYR A 60 8.91 -4.76 12.19
C TYR A 60 9.33 -6.12 12.77
N TRP A 61 10.49 -6.17 13.43
CA TRP A 61 11.01 -7.42 14.01
C TRP A 61 10.30 -7.74 15.33
N LEU A 62 9.67 -8.92 15.42
CA LEU A 62 9.00 -9.42 16.63
C LEU A 62 9.94 -10.24 17.51
N LYS A 63 10.76 -11.07 16.86
CA LYS A 63 11.80 -11.91 17.47
C LYS A 63 13.16 -11.42 16.92
N THR A 64 14.27 -12.02 17.36
CA THR A 64 15.67 -11.70 16.98
C THR A 64 16.35 -10.59 17.83
N PRO A 65 17.69 -10.43 17.76
CA PRO A 65 18.40 -9.31 18.39
C PRO A 65 17.94 -7.92 17.91
N LYS A 66 17.23 -7.85 16.78
CA LYS A 66 16.62 -6.62 16.25
C LYS A 66 15.18 -6.39 16.74
N ALA A 67 14.68 -7.14 17.72
CA ALA A 67 13.29 -7.04 18.17
C ALA A 67 12.88 -5.59 18.49
N SER A 68 11.65 -5.23 18.13
CA SER A 68 11.08 -3.88 18.26
C SER A 68 11.73 -2.80 17.39
N THR A 69 12.49 -3.16 16.35
CA THR A 69 13.00 -2.22 15.36
C THR A 69 12.21 -2.29 14.05
N ILE A 70 12.23 -1.17 13.30
CA ILE A 70 11.66 -1.06 11.96
C ILE A 70 12.79 -0.84 10.95
N GLU A 71 12.75 -1.56 9.83
CA GLU A 71 13.61 -1.32 8.67
C GLU A 71 12.77 -1.26 7.38
N GLU A 72 13.28 -0.54 6.37
CA GLU A 72 12.69 -0.53 5.03
C GLU A 72 13.16 -1.76 4.26
N VAL A 73 12.22 -2.48 3.63
CA VAL A 73 12.50 -3.68 2.83
C VAL A 73 12.36 -3.38 1.34
N ALA A 74 11.39 -2.55 0.95
CA ALA A 74 11.16 -2.21 -0.45
C ALA A 74 10.53 -0.82 -0.61
N GLN A 75 10.88 -0.16 -1.72
CA GLN A 75 10.24 1.05 -2.19
C GLN A 75 9.40 0.72 -3.44
N LEU A 76 8.09 0.92 -3.36
CA LEU A 76 7.17 0.54 -4.44
C LEU A 76 6.82 1.71 -5.37
N PRO A 77 6.54 1.45 -6.67
CA PRO A 77 6.26 2.48 -7.67
C PRO A 77 4.87 3.15 -7.51
N GLY A 78 4.07 2.73 -6.53
CA GLY A 78 2.72 3.20 -6.29
C GLY A 78 2.45 3.44 -4.80
N PHE A 79 1.17 3.61 -4.48
CA PHE A 79 0.66 3.64 -3.11
C PHE A 79 0.22 2.21 -2.72
N PRO A 80 1.01 1.49 -1.90
CA PRO A 80 0.64 0.17 -1.43
C PRO A 80 -0.54 0.27 -0.45
N ASP A 81 -1.36 -0.77 -0.45
CA ASP A 81 -2.53 -0.89 0.44
C ASP A 81 -2.39 -2.20 1.25
N ASN A 82 -3.36 -3.12 1.23
CA ASN A 82 -3.22 -4.39 1.97
C ASN A 82 -2.10 -5.30 1.43
N ILE A 83 -1.51 -6.07 2.36
CA ILE A 83 -0.49 -7.10 2.08
C ILE A 83 -1.05 -8.46 2.51
N LYS A 84 -0.87 -9.49 1.67
CA LYS A 84 -1.24 -10.89 1.96
C LYS A 84 -0.11 -11.84 1.60
N MET A 85 0.03 -12.95 2.33
CA MET A 85 0.96 -14.02 1.93
C MET A 85 0.49 -14.65 0.62
N SER A 86 1.44 -15.00 -0.26
CA SER A 86 1.16 -15.84 -1.42
C SER A 86 1.37 -17.32 -1.05
N PRO A 87 0.50 -18.25 -1.51
CA PRO A 87 0.73 -19.68 -1.35
C PRO A 87 1.97 -20.17 -2.10
N ARG A 88 2.50 -19.38 -3.05
CA ARG A 88 3.76 -19.62 -3.76
C ARG A 88 4.97 -18.99 -3.08
N GLY A 89 4.83 -18.56 -1.83
CA GLY A 89 5.85 -17.85 -1.07
C GLY A 89 5.92 -16.35 -1.39
N GLY A 90 6.44 -15.59 -0.43
CA GLY A 90 6.43 -14.13 -0.49
C GLY A 90 5.04 -13.54 -0.24
N PHE A 91 4.83 -12.31 -0.72
CA PHE A 91 3.67 -11.49 -0.34
C PHE A 91 3.09 -10.75 -1.54
N TRP A 92 1.77 -10.80 -1.70
CA TRP A 92 1.03 -9.90 -2.58
C TRP A 92 0.77 -8.57 -1.89
N VAL A 93 0.96 -7.49 -2.63
CA VAL A 93 0.65 -6.12 -2.21
C VAL A 93 -0.27 -5.50 -3.24
N GLY A 94 -1.44 -5.01 -2.79
CA GLY A 94 -2.34 -4.22 -3.63
C GLY A 94 -1.76 -2.82 -3.89
N ILE A 95 -1.87 -2.34 -5.13
CA ILE A 95 -1.40 -1.00 -5.51
C ILE A 95 -2.61 -0.11 -5.81
N HIS A 96 -2.93 0.77 -4.86
CA HIS A 96 -4.13 1.61 -4.88
C HIS A 96 -4.16 2.53 -6.10
N ALA A 97 -3.06 3.24 -6.34
CA ALA A 97 -2.90 4.13 -7.46
C ALA A 97 -1.42 4.30 -7.81
N LYS A 98 -1.15 4.75 -9.04
CA LYS A 98 0.18 5.23 -9.42
C LYS A 98 0.54 6.43 -8.56
N ARG A 99 1.83 6.58 -8.24
CA ARG A 99 2.35 7.88 -7.82
C ARG A 99 2.22 8.84 -8.99
N GLY A 100 1.21 9.71 -8.93
CA GLY A 100 1.13 10.83 -9.86
C GLY A 100 2.26 11.82 -9.55
N LYS A 101 2.79 12.50 -10.57
CA LYS A 101 3.87 13.49 -10.42
C LYS A 101 3.59 14.54 -9.33
N ILE A 102 2.33 14.91 -9.12
CA ILE A 102 1.91 15.87 -8.09
C ILE A 102 2.11 15.32 -6.67
N ALA A 103 1.79 14.04 -6.45
CA ALA A 103 2.02 13.42 -5.15
C ALA A 103 3.51 13.17 -4.92
N GLU A 104 4.23 12.77 -5.96
CA GLU A 104 5.70 12.63 -5.93
C GLU A 104 6.39 13.96 -5.59
N TRP A 105 5.99 15.07 -6.22
CA TRP A 105 6.49 16.41 -5.89
C TRP A 105 6.11 16.85 -4.48
N SER A 106 4.88 16.55 -4.03
CA SER A 106 4.42 16.92 -2.68
C SER A 106 5.15 16.12 -1.59
N ILE A 107 5.47 14.85 -1.85
CA ILE A 107 6.30 14.02 -0.97
C ILE A 107 7.74 14.56 -0.96
N SER A 108 8.31 14.83 -2.15
CA SER A 108 9.72 15.23 -2.33
C SER A 108 10.04 16.67 -1.90
N TYR A 109 9.06 17.58 -1.95
CA TYR A 109 9.23 18.99 -1.61
C TYR A 109 8.19 19.44 -0.57
N PRO A 110 8.49 19.30 0.74
CA PRO A 110 7.55 19.62 1.82
C PRO A 110 6.96 21.04 1.76
N TRP A 111 7.72 22.00 1.24
CA TRP A 111 7.27 23.39 1.08
C TRP A 111 6.12 23.54 0.06
N LEU A 112 6.05 22.66 -0.95
CA LEU A 112 4.97 22.66 -1.95
C LEU A 112 3.65 22.08 -1.40
N ARG A 113 3.68 21.31 -0.30
CA ARG A 113 2.47 20.69 0.29
C ARG A 113 1.40 21.72 0.62
N LYS A 114 1.78 22.85 1.22
CA LYS A 114 0.86 23.93 1.61
C LYS A 114 0.21 24.65 0.41
N LEU A 115 0.86 24.63 -0.75
CA LEU A 115 0.35 25.22 -1.99
C LEU A 115 -0.64 24.27 -2.66
N VAL A 116 -0.30 22.98 -2.76
CA VAL A 116 -1.16 21.96 -3.37
C VAL A 116 -2.46 21.76 -2.58
N LEU A 117 -2.41 21.79 -1.24
CA LEU A 117 -3.61 21.65 -0.39
C LEU A 117 -4.62 22.80 -0.54
N LYS A 118 -4.19 23.98 -1.02
CA LYS A 118 -5.08 25.12 -1.28
C LYS A 118 -5.82 25.01 -2.62
N ILE A 119 -5.45 24.03 -3.47
CA ILE A 119 -6.10 23.80 -4.74
C ILE A 119 -7.32 22.89 -4.50
N PRO A 120 -8.52 23.24 -5.00
CA PRO A 120 -9.71 22.41 -4.86
C PRO A 120 -9.45 20.97 -5.35
N ALA A 121 -9.85 19.98 -4.56
CA ALA A 121 -9.59 18.56 -4.83
C ALA A 121 -10.09 18.13 -6.22
N GLU A 122 -11.21 18.68 -6.70
CA GLU A 122 -11.75 18.43 -8.04
C GLU A 122 -10.80 18.84 -9.16
N ARG A 123 -10.03 19.92 -8.98
CA ARG A 123 -9.07 20.42 -9.97
C ARG A 123 -7.84 19.53 -10.00
N ILE A 124 -7.37 19.06 -8.84
CA ILE A 124 -6.29 18.06 -8.73
C ILE A 124 -6.72 16.73 -9.37
N GLN A 125 -7.95 16.29 -9.11
CA GLN A 125 -8.52 15.09 -9.72
C GLN A 125 -8.63 15.22 -11.26
N ARG A 126 -9.03 16.38 -11.79
CA ARG A 126 -9.09 16.63 -13.24
C ARG A 126 -7.70 16.63 -13.90
N ILE A 127 -6.69 17.22 -13.26
CA ILE A 127 -5.32 17.25 -13.80
C ILE A 127 -4.69 15.85 -13.74
N SER A 128 -4.89 15.13 -12.64
CA SER A 128 -4.37 13.76 -12.48
C SER A 128 -5.06 12.78 -13.43
N SER A 129 -6.36 12.92 -13.71
CA SER A 129 -7.05 12.07 -14.70
C SER A 129 -6.55 12.28 -16.13
N LEU A 130 -6.21 13.52 -16.50
CA LEU A 130 -5.62 13.84 -17.81
C LEU A 130 -4.22 13.22 -17.97
N MET A 131 -3.37 13.37 -16.95
CA MET A 131 -1.98 12.86 -16.98
C MET A 131 -1.89 11.34 -16.81
N THR A 132 -2.89 10.72 -16.23
CA THR A 132 -2.90 9.27 -16.04
C THR A 132 -3.52 8.54 -17.23
N GLY A 133 -4.17 9.19 -18.20
CA GLY A 133 -5.01 8.54 -19.24
C GLY A 133 -4.35 7.48 -20.13
N PHE A 134 -3.02 7.40 -20.23
CA PHE A 134 -2.31 6.48 -21.14
C PHE A 134 -1.41 5.48 -20.39
N GLY A 135 -1.38 4.22 -20.85
CA GLY A 135 -0.45 3.16 -20.38
C GLY A 135 -1.04 2.11 -19.42
N ARG A 136 -0.19 1.14 -19.04
CA ARG A 136 -0.49 0.03 -18.10
C ARG A 136 -0.57 0.57 -16.67
N GLN A 137 -1.55 0.13 -15.88
CA GLN A 137 -1.66 0.42 -14.44
C GLN A 137 -1.27 -0.82 -13.65
N VAL A 138 -0.24 -0.71 -12.81
CA VAL A 138 0.10 -1.75 -11.84
C VAL A 138 -1.00 -1.78 -10.78
N ILE A 139 -1.56 -2.96 -10.56
CA ILE A 139 -2.65 -3.21 -9.61
C ILE A 139 -2.22 -4.10 -8.44
N ALA A 140 -1.20 -4.95 -8.65
CA ALA A 140 -0.63 -5.79 -7.61
C ALA A 140 0.84 -6.10 -7.89
N LEU A 141 1.60 -6.34 -6.82
CA LEU A 141 2.98 -6.80 -6.88
C LEU A 141 3.15 -8.01 -5.96
N ARG A 142 3.79 -9.08 -6.43
CA ARG A 142 4.26 -10.15 -5.55
C ARG A 142 5.71 -9.88 -5.19
N LEU A 143 6.01 -9.80 -3.90
CA LEU A 143 7.34 -9.55 -3.35
C LEU A 143 7.91 -10.81 -2.73
N SER A 144 9.23 -10.99 -2.77
CA SER A 144 9.93 -11.96 -1.93
C SER A 144 9.98 -11.51 -0.48
N GLU A 145 10.48 -12.36 0.42
CA GLU A 145 10.69 -11.99 1.83
C GLU A 145 11.67 -10.82 2.01
N ASP A 146 12.67 -10.74 1.14
CA ASP A 146 13.63 -9.63 1.05
C ASP A 146 13.11 -8.41 0.25
N GLY A 147 11.83 -8.38 -0.11
CA GLY A 147 11.21 -7.24 -0.80
C GLY A 147 11.53 -7.12 -2.29
N LYS A 148 12.11 -8.15 -2.92
CA LYS A 148 12.32 -8.15 -4.37
C LYS A 148 10.99 -8.35 -5.09
N ILE A 149 10.73 -7.57 -6.14
CA ILE A 149 9.53 -7.76 -6.97
C ILE A 149 9.71 -9.04 -7.79
N MET A 150 8.86 -10.02 -7.53
CA MET A 150 8.81 -11.31 -8.22
C MET A 150 7.82 -11.30 -9.38
N GLU A 151 6.64 -10.68 -9.18
CA GLU A 151 5.58 -10.61 -10.19
C GLU A 151 4.91 -9.24 -10.19
N VAL A 152 4.49 -8.78 -11.37
CA VAL A 152 3.82 -7.50 -11.58
C VAL A 152 2.51 -7.72 -12.31
N MET A 153 1.40 -7.42 -11.64
CA MET A 153 0.07 -7.46 -12.24
C MET A 153 -0.29 -6.07 -12.74
N SER A 154 -0.61 -5.96 -14.02
CA SER A 154 -1.00 -4.70 -14.64
C SER A 154 -2.19 -4.83 -15.56
N VAL A 155 -3.07 -3.82 -15.55
CA VAL A 155 -4.26 -3.73 -16.40
C VAL A 155 -4.12 -2.60 -17.42
N HIS A 156 -4.82 -2.73 -18.54
CA HIS A 156 -4.87 -1.72 -19.61
C HIS A 156 -6.27 -1.64 -20.24
N GLY A 157 -6.48 -0.63 -21.10
CA GLY A 157 -7.73 -0.48 -21.86
C GLY A 157 -8.97 -0.39 -20.97
N ALA A 158 -10.02 -1.15 -21.32
CA ALA A 158 -11.28 -1.17 -20.59
C ALA A 158 -11.13 -1.68 -19.14
N ALA A 159 -10.29 -2.69 -18.91
CA ALA A 159 -10.05 -3.25 -17.57
C ALA A 159 -9.52 -2.19 -16.59
N ARG A 160 -8.75 -1.21 -17.08
CA ARG A 160 -8.28 -0.11 -16.25
C ARG A 160 -9.41 0.79 -15.73
N LYS A 161 -10.49 0.95 -16.50
CA LYS A 161 -11.68 1.70 -16.06
C LYS A 161 -12.46 0.96 -14.97
N VAL A 162 -12.27 -0.35 -14.88
CA VAL A 162 -12.84 -1.23 -13.84
C VAL A 162 -11.96 -1.16 -12.58
N PHE A 163 -10.66 -1.41 -12.73
CA PHE A 163 -9.69 -1.42 -11.63
C PHE A 163 -9.09 -0.03 -11.33
N LYS A 164 -9.96 0.94 -11.02
CA LYS A 164 -9.53 2.33 -10.72
C LYS A 164 -8.78 2.45 -9.40
N SER A 165 -9.14 1.62 -8.43
CA SER A 165 -8.58 1.59 -7.08
C SER A 165 -8.51 0.14 -6.61
N ILE A 166 -7.37 -0.26 -6.06
CA ILE A 166 -7.16 -1.58 -5.49
C ILE A 166 -6.82 -1.43 -4.02
N SER A 167 -7.61 -2.04 -3.15
CA SER A 167 -7.32 -2.05 -1.72
C SER A 167 -6.78 -3.38 -1.25
N GLU A 168 -7.13 -4.47 -1.92
CA GLU A 168 -6.80 -5.82 -1.48
C GLU A 168 -6.53 -6.74 -2.65
N VAL A 169 -5.58 -7.65 -2.44
CA VAL A 169 -5.20 -8.68 -3.40
C VAL A 169 -4.88 -9.95 -2.61
N GLU A 170 -5.53 -11.05 -2.97
CA GLU A 170 -5.30 -12.35 -2.34
C GLU A 170 -5.21 -13.44 -3.41
N GLU A 171 -4.14 -14.24 -3.35
CA GLU A 171 -3.98 -15.39 -4.23
C GLU A 171 -4.58 -16.63 -3.59
N ARG A 172 -5.52 -17.26 -4.30
CA ARG A 172 -6.23 -18.46 -3.85
C ARG A 172 -6.72 -19.27 -5.05
N ASP A 173 -6.53 -20.59 -4.99
CA ASP A 173 -7.04 -21.54 -5.98
C ASP A 173 -6.62 -21.19 -7.43
N GLY A 174 -5.34 -20.84 -7.63
CA GLY A 174 -4.79 -20.46 -8.94
C GLY A 174 -5.33 -19.13 -9.48
N SER A 175 -6.01 -18.34 -8.65
CA SER A 175 -6.60 -17.07 -9.03
C SER A 175 -6.20 -15.97 -8.06
N LEU A 176 -6.16 -14.75 -8.57
CA LEU A 176 -5.97 -13.52 -7.82
C LEU A 176 -7.32 -12.84 -7.63
N TRP A 177 -7.75 -12.76 -6.37
CA TRP A 177 -8.95 -12.05 -5.94
C TRP A 177 -8.57 -10.61 -5.63
N ILE A 178 -9.29 -9.66 -6.23
CA ILE A 178 -8.95 -8.25 -6.21
C ILE A 178 -10.12 -7.47 -5.61
N GLY A 179 -9.87 -6.82 -4.47
CA GLY A 179 -10.82 -5.97 -3.76
C GLY A 179 -10.57 -4.48 -4.00
N SER A 180 -11.63 -3.70 -3.87
CA SER A 180 -11.59 -2.23 -3.99
C SER A 180 -12.56 -1.59 -3.01
N VAL A 181 -12.11 -0.57 -2.30
CA VAL A 181 -13.00 0.28 -1.48
C VAL A 181 -13.97 1.12 -2.30
N LEU A 182 -13.78 1.23 -3.62
CA LEU A 182 -14.62 2.04 -4.52
C LEU A 182 -15.52 1.21 -5.43
N SER A 183 -15.33 -0.11 -5.50
CA SER A 183 -16.04 -0.97 -6.46
C SER A 183 -17.04 -1.87 -5.72
N PRO A 184 -18.28 -2.01 -6.22
CA PRO A 184 -19.29 -2.85 -5.59
C PRO A 184 -19.16 -4.34 -5.98
N PHE A 185 -17.99 -4.78 -6.45
CA PHE A 185 -17.73 -6.12 -6.93
C PHE A 185 -16.29 -6.55 -6.64
N LEU A 186 -16.07 -7.87 -6.61
CA LEU A 186 -14.74 -8.47 -6.57
C LEU A 186 -14.22 -8.67 -8.00
N GLY A 187 -12.94 -8.33 -8.21
CA GLY A 187 -12.23 -8.73 -9.40
C GLY A 187 -11.65 -10.13 -9.25
N LEU A 188 -11.67 -10.91 -10.33
CA LEU A 188 -11.02 -12.21 -10.40
C LEU A 188 -10.08 -12.24 -11.60
N TYR A 189 -8.83 -12.65 -11.38
CA TYR A 189 -7.85 -12.88 -12.43
C TYR A 189 -7.28 -14.28 -12.30
N ARG A 190 -7.28 -15.07 -13.37
CA ARG A 190 -6.68 -16.42 -13.36
C ARG A 190 -5.18 -16.30 -13.66
N LEU A 191 -4.35 -16.86 -12.78
CA LEU A 191 -2.88 -16.86 -12.88
C LEU A 191 -2.37 -17.92 -13.85
#